data_AF-A0A562SVL8-F1
#
_entry.id   AF-A0A562SVL8-F1
#
_cell.length_a   1.000
_cell.length_b   1.000
_cell.length_c   1.000
_cell.angle_alpha   90.00
_cell.angle_beta   90.00
_cell.angle_gamma   90.00
#
_symmetry.space_group_name_H-M   'P 1'
#
loop_
_entity.id
_entity.type
_entity.pdbx_description
1 polymer ?
#
loop_
_entity_poly.entity_id
_entity_poly.type
_entity_poly.pdbx_seq_one_letter_code
_entity_poly.pdbx_strand_id
1 'polypeptide(L)'
;MSKSLKEIVLPVAGGTALALSAALLIANMDYGQKKIASLESKVEQVSLQAEDAAQRASQEAQTVSELRQKVAEIQVLSEQRAAAGSDMTEPALPKEGAFGLGREAMPEEVAAWDVDVLPDGRGLPEGRGDVFTGDEVFAEKCASCHGDFAEGVDNWPVLAGGFDTLGDKDPVKTVGSYWPYLSTVWDYVHRSMPFGEAQTLTADETYAIVAYILYSNDLVDDDFELSHENFAEFEMYNTDGFVIDDRPELEYSKWRTEPCMENCKPSVEITMRATFLDVTPEGGGESVMNDASAEDTPTFVANAPASNTPSDTASGTESVAVLSADIDPKLIASGQKVFRKCQACHDVGAGAKNKSGPQLNGLIGRPMGSVESFNYSKVFKTAHEEGRVWDEAALAEFLAKPKSFMKGTKMAFSGLRKEQDLDAITAYLKSVGD
;
A
#
# COMPACT_ATOMS: atom_id res chain seq x y z
N MET A 1 62.85 -75.17 -43.55
CA MET A 1 62.49 -74.38 -44.75
C MET A 1 61.06 -73.90 -44.52
N SER A 2 60.62 -72.65 -44.66
CA SER A 2 61.06 -71.50 -45.45
C SER A 2 60.43 -70.22 -44.88
N LYS A 3 61.24 -69.14 -44.87
CA LYS A 3 60.95 -67.69 -45.09
C LYS A 3 59.48 -67.23 -45.10
N SER A 4 59.09 -66.26 -44.27
CA SER A 4 59.27 -64.79 -44.38
C SER A 4 58.08 -64.10 -45.02
N LEU A 5 57.45 -63.17 -44.28
CA LEU A 5 56.92 -61.91 -44.81
C LEU A 5 56.74 -60.91 -43.65
N LYS A 6 57.43 -59.78 -43.78
CA LYS A 6 57.28 -58.55 -43.00
C LYS A 6 56.09 -57.76 -43.56
N GLU A 7 55.38 -56.99 -42.72
CA GLU A 7 55.39 -55.51 -42.71
C GLU A 7 54.19 -54.86 -41.97
N ILE A 8 54.53 -53.99 -41.01
CA ILE A 8 53.99 -52.63 -40.75
C ILE A 8 52.53 -52.47 -40.25
N VAL A 9 52.34 -51.90 -39.05
CA VAL A 9 51.71 -50.57 -38.74
C VAL A 9 51.79 -50.28 -37.22
N LEU A 10 51.90 -48.98 -36.91
CA LEU A 10 52.31 -48.24 -35.70
C LEU A 10 51.72 -48.57 -34.30
N PRO A 11 52.40 -48.08 -33.23
CA PRO A 11 51.95 -48.10 -31.84
C PRO A 11 51.49 -46.71 -31.34
N VAL A 12 50.20 -46.44 -31.09
CA VAL A 12 49.79 -45.21 -30.35
C VAL A 12 48.44 -45.42 -29.65
N ALA A 13 48.40 -45.93 -28.42
CA ALA A 13 47.21 -45.83 -27.55
C ALA A 13 47.48 -45.99 -26.03
N GLY A 14 48.74 -45.95 -25.58
CA GLY A 14 49.09 -46.15 -24.17
C GLY A 14 49.22 -44.87 -23.33
N GLY A 15 49.59 -43.75 -23.96
CA GLY A 15 49.91 -42.51 -23.24
C GLY A 15 48.70 -41.67 -22.84
N THR A 16 47.62 -41.69 -23.64
CA THR A 16 46.43 -40.85 -23.42
C THR A 16 45.54 -41.36 -22.29
N ALA A 17 45.43 -42.68 -22.10
CA ALA A 17 44.64 -43.27 -21.02
C ALA A 17 45.27 -43.06 -19.64
N LEU A 18 46.61 -43.15 -19.54
CA LEU A 18 47.35 -42.86 -18.30
C LEU A 18 47.32 -41.35 -17.97
N ALA A 19 47.44 -40.49 -18.97
CA ALA A 19 47.35 -39.04 -18.78
C ALA A 19 45.95 -38.60 -18.32
N LEU A 20 44.87 -39.16 -18.89
CA LEU A 20 43.49 -38.87 -18.43
C LEU A 20 43.25 -39.36 -16.99
N SER A 21 43.75 -40.55 -16.65
CA SER A 21 43.58 -41.12 -15.31
C SER A 21 44.33 -40.31 -14.25
N ALA A 22 45.54 -39.84 -14.56
CA ALA A 22 46.29 -38.93 -13.69
C ALA A 22 45.62 -37.56 -13.58
N ALA A 23 45.08 -37.01 -14.67
CA ALA A 23 44.36 -35.73 -14.65
C ALA A 23 43.06 -35.79 -13.82
N LEU A 24 42.31 -36.89 -13.89
CA LEU A 24 41.11 -37.13 -13.08
C LEU A 24 41.44 -37.29 -11.58
N LEU A 25 42.55 -37.95 -11.23
CA LEU A 25 43.01 -38.06 -9.85
C LEU A 25 43.44 -36.70 -9.28
N ILE A 26 44.19 -35.92 -10.06
CA ILE A 26 44.63 -34.56 -9.66
C ILE A 26 43.41 -33.64 -9.50
N ALA A 27 42.44 -33.69 -10.43
CA ALA A 27 41.21 -32.90 -10.36
C ALA A 27 40.34 -33.29 -9.14
N ASN A 28 40.22 -34.58 -8.83
CA ASN A 28 39.49 -35.05 -7.65
C ASN A 28 40.18 -34.69 -6.33
N MET A 29 41.52 -34.68 -6.30
CA MET A 29 42.29 -34.21 -5.14
C MET A 29 42.13 -32.70 -4.92
N ASP A 30 42.21 -31.90 -5.99
CA ASP A 30 42.02 -30.44 -5.93
C ASP A 30 40.58 -30.08 -5.52
N TYR A 31 39.58 -30.82 -6.03
CA TYR A 31 38.19 -30.68 -5.61
C TYR A 31 38.00 -31.03 -4.12
N GLY A 32 38.60 -32.12 -3.66
CA GLY A 32 38.60 -32.51 -2.25
C GLY A 32 39.23 -31.44 -1.35
N GLN A 33 40.39 -30.90 -1.73
CA GLN A 33 41.07 -29.84 -0.99
C GLN A 33 40.26 -28.54 -0.93
N LYS A 34 39.65 -28.12 -2.05
CA LYS A 34 38.75 -26.94 -2.07
C LYS A 34 37.52 -27.13 -1.20
N LYS A 35 36.95 -28.35 -1.18
CA LYS A 35 35.79 -28.64 -0.33
C LYS A 35 36.15 -28.64 1.15
N ILE A 36 37.31 -29.19 1.51
CA ILE A 36 37.83 -29.17 2.89
C ILE A 36 38.08 -27.72 3.34
N ALA A 37 38.79 -26.92 2.55
CA ALA A 37 39.04 -25.51 2.87
C ALA A 37 37.73 -24.70 3.02
N SER A 38 36.74 -24.95 2.17
CA SER A 38 35.41 -24.33 2.29
C SER A 38 34.66 -24.77 3.55
N LEU A 39 34.80 -26.03 3.97
CA LEU A 39 34.18 -26.53 5.20
C LEU A 39 34.89 -26.00 6.44
N GLU A 40 36.22 -25.91 6.43
CA GLU A 40 37.01 -25.30 7.51
C GLU A 40 36.63 -23.84 7.72
N SER A 41 36.53 -23.06 6.63
CA SER A 41 36.05 -21.67 6.68
C SER A 41 34.62 -21.54 7.21
N LYS A 42 33.73 -22.47 6.85
CA LYS A 42 32.35 -22.48 7.38
C LYS A 42 32.32 -22.86 8.86
N VAL A 43 33.15 -23.80 9.30
CA VAL A 43 33.26 -24.19 10.71
C VAL A 43 33.80 -23.02 11.54
N GLU A 44 34.80 -22.31 11.04
CA GLU A 44 35.35 -21.11 11.67
C GLU A 44 34.30 -19.99 11.76
N GLN A 45 33.54 -19.77 10.69
CA GLN A 45 32.44 -18.79 10.69
C GLN A 45 31.34 -19.17 11.69
N VAL A 46 30.96 -20.44 11.77
CA VAL A 46 29.97 -20.94 12.73
C VAL A 46 30.48 -20.83 14.17
N SER A 47 31.76 -21.09 14.42
CA SER A 47 32.33 -20.90 15.77
C SER A 47 32.34 -19.44 16.19
N LEU A 48 32.67 -18.52 15.28
CA LEU A 48 32.64 -17.08 15.56
C LEU A 48 31.20 -16.59 15.84
N GLN A 49 30.23 -17.09 15.07
CA GLN A 49 28.81 -16.79 15.32
C GLN A 49 28.32 -17.38 16.66
N ALA A 50 28.78 -18.56 17.04
CA ALA A 50 28.44 -19.16 18.33
C ALA A 50 29.04 -18.39 19.51
N GLU A 51 30.27 -17.87 19.37
CA GLU A 51 30.90 -17.02 20.37
C GLU A 51 30.20 -15.66 20.51
N ASP A 52 29.83 -15.02 19.40
CA ASP A 52 29.05 -13.78 19.38
C ASP A 52 27.66 -13.98 19.99
N ALA A 53 26.97 -15.06 19.63
CA ALA A 53 25.67 -15.41 20.22
C ALA A 53 25.76 -15.65 21.73
N ALA A 54 26.83 -16.30 22.20
CA ALA A 54 27.06 -16.52 23.63
C ALA A 54 27.36 -15.20 24.38
N GLN A 55 28.09 -14.27 23.76
CA GLN A 55 28.34 -12.94 24.33
C GLN A 55 27.05 -12.11 24.42
N ARG A 56 26.23 -12.09 23.36
CA ARG A 56 24.92 -11.42 23.37
C ARG A 56 23.99 -11.99 24.42
N ALA A 57 23.88 -13.32 24.52
CA ALA A 57 23.07 -13.97 25.55
C ALA A 57 23.55 -13.62 26.97
N SER A 58 24.86 -13.48 27.18
CA SER A 58 25.40 -13.04 28.47
C SER A 58 25.08 -11.57 28.77
N GLN A 59 25.11 -10.69 27.77
CA GLN A 59 24.75 -9.28 27.92
C GLN A 59 23.26 -9.13 28.22
N GLU A 60 22.40 -9.82 27.47
CA GLU A 60 20.96 -9.85 27.70
C GLU A 60 20.62 -10.39 29.11
N ALA A 61 21.32 -11.44 29.57
CA ALA A 61 21.14 -11.94 30.93
C ALA A 61 21.51 -10.92 32.00
N GLN A 62 22.55 -10.11 31.77
CA GLN A 62 22.92 -9.00 32.66
C GLN A 62 21.86 -7.90 32.65
N THR A 63 21.38 -7.49 31.47
CA THR A 63 20.30 -6.51 31.32
C THR A 63 19.01 -6.97 32.00
N VAL A 64 18.64 -8.25 31.85
CA VAL A 64 17.47 -8.83 32.54
C VAL A 64 17.66 -8.82 34.06
N SER A 65 18.86 -9.06 34.55
CA SER A 65 19.16 -8.98 35.99
C SER A 65 19.03 -7.55 36.52
N GLU A 66 19.56 -6.56 35.79
CA GLU A 66 19.44 -5.14 36.14
C GLU A 66 17.98 -4.66 36.09
N LEU A 67 17.23 -5.05 35.06
CA LEU A 67 15.80 -4.74 34.95
C LEU A 67 15.00 -5.37 36.09
N ARG A 68 15.30 -6.61 36.49
CA ARG A 68 14.66 -7.24 37.66
C ARG A 68 14.95 -6.49 38.95
N GLN A 69 16.17 -5.98 39.13
CA GLN A 69 16.49 -5.14 40.29
C GLN A 69 15.70 -3.83 40.28
N LYS A 70 15.63 -3.14 39.13
CA LYS A 70 14.82 -1.92 38.97
C LYS A 70 13.34 -2.17 39.22
N VAL A 71 12.78 -3.26 38.71
CA VAL A 71 11.38 -3.64 38.96
C VAL A 71 11.16 -3.90 40.45
N ALA A 72 12.07 -4.60 41.12
CA ALA A 72 11.96 -4.82 42.57
C ALA A 72 12.04 -3.50 43.36
N GLU A 73 12.90 -2.57 42.97
CA GLU A 73 12.97 -1.23 43.58
C GLU A 73 11.68 -0.42 43.35
N ILE A 74 11.16 -0.41 42.13
CA ILE A 74 9.88 0.24 41.79
C ILE A 74 8.74 -0.37 42.60
N GLN A 75 8.74 -1.69 42.77
CA GLN A 75 7.70 -2.39 43.51
C GLN A 75 7.73 -2.02 44.99
N VAL A 76 8.93 -1.97 45.60
CA VAL A 76 9.11 -1.49 46.99
C VAL A 76 8.69 -0.03 47.12
N LEU A 77 9.05 0.84 46.17
CA LEU A 77 8.63 2.25 46.16
C LEU A 77 7.11 2.40 46.00
N SER A 78 6.48 1.54 45.18
CA SER A 78 5.04 1.51 44.98
C SER A 78 4.29 1.03 46.22
N GLU A 79 4.81 0.02 46.91
CA GLU A 79 4.28 -0.48 48.18
C GLU A 79 4.44 0.57 49.29
N GLN A 80 5.56 1.30 49.32
CA GLN A 80 5.77 2.42 50.24
C GLN A 80 4.81 3.59 49.96
N ARG A 81 4.54 3.92 48.68
CA ARG A 81 3.55 4.94 48.30
C ARG A 81 2.12 4.50 48.63
N ALA A 82 1.78 3.23 48.39
CA ALA A 82 0.49 2.65 48.77
C ALA A 82 0.29 2.64 50.30
N ALA A 83 1.33 2.31 51.06
CA ALA A 83 1.32 2.35 52.53
C ALA A 83 1.30 3.79 53.09
N ALA A 84 1.81 4.77 52.33
CA ALA A 84 1.72 6.20 52.66
C ALA A 84 0.36 6.83 52.33
N GLY A 85 -0.61 6.05 51.83
CA GLY A 85 -1.99 6.47 51.66
C GLY A 85 -2.25 7.38 50.46
N SER A 86 -1.38 7.39 49.44
CA SER A 86 -1.62 8.14 48.21
C SER A 86 -2.71 7.45 47.38
N ASP A 87 -3.96 7.78 47.65
CA ASP A 87 -5.10 7.40 46.83
C ASP A 87 -4.96 8.09 45.45
N MET A 88 -5.12 7.35 44.34
CA MET A 88 -5.10 7.91 42.98
C MET A 88 -6.24 8.91 42.74
N THR A 89 -7.17 9.04 43.70
CA THR A 89 -8.25 10.03 43.71
C THR A 89 -7.96 11.27 44.55
N GLU A 90 -6.83 11.32 45.29
CA GLU A 90 -6.48 12.51 46.04
C GLU A 90 -5.99 13.64 45.12
N PRO A 91 -6.45 14.88 45.33
CA PRO A 91 -5.94 16.03 44.60
C PRO A 91 -4.45 16.15 44.83
N ALA A 92 -3.70 16.20 43.73
CA ALA A 92 -2.28 16.37 43.79
C ALA A 92 -1.89 17.66 44.52
N LEU A 93 -0.79 17.57 45.28
CA LEU A 93 -0.31 18.69 46.09
C LEU A 93 -0.08 19.92 45.19
N PRO A 94 -0.70 21.08 45.52
CA PRO A 94 -0.55 22.27 44.71
C PRO A 94 0.92 22.67 44.65
N LYS A 95 1.41 22.93 43.43
CA LYS A 95 2.76 23.43 43.21
C LYS A 95 2.87 24.85 43.77
N GLU A 96 3.90 25.14 44.57
CA GLU A 96 4.24 26.54 44.88
C GLU A 96 4.68 27.24 43.57
N GLY A 97 3.80 28.11 43.05
CA GLY A 97 3.95 28.87 41.81
C GLY A 97 2.94 30.02 41.78
N ALA A 98 3.04 30.92 40.79
CA ALA A 98 2.38 32.25 40.78
C ALA A 98 0.86 32.26 41.12
N PHE A 99 0.14 31.19 40.78
CA PHE A 99 -1.29 31.03 41.09
C PHE A 99 -1.64 29.76 41.90
N GLY A 100 -0.66 28.90 42.23
CA GLY A 100 -0.89 27.68 43.02
C GLY A 100 -1.86 26.66 42.42
N LEU A 101 -2.04 26.64 41.09
CA LEU A 101 -2.94 25.72 40.38
C LEU A 101 -2.18 24.58 39.71
N GLY A 102 -2.79 23.38 39.70
CA GLY A 102 -2.27 22.18 39.04
C GLY A 102 -1.18 21.43 39.80
N ARG A 103 -0.67 20.36 39.19
CA ARG A 103 0.47 19.56 39.65
C ARG A 103 1.44 19.28 38.52
N GLU A 104 2.61 18.78 38.87
CA GLU A 104 3.58 18.29 37.88
C GLU A 104 3.01 17.08 37.12
N ALA A 105 3.20 17.06 35.81
CA ALA A 105 2.82 15.92 34.98
C ALA A 105 3.78 14.76 35.26
N MET A 106 3.23 13.58 35.49
CA MET A 106 4.05 12.38 35.69
C MET A 106 4.69 11.99 34.35
N PRO A 107 5.92 11.42 34.33
CA PRO A 107 6.55 10.97 33.09
C PRO A 107 5.67 9.99 32.29
N GLU A 108 4.91 9.14 32.98
CA GLU A 108 3.99 8.19 32.36
C GLU A 108 2.79 8.86 31.68
N GLU A 109 2.33 10.00 32.22
CA GLU A 109 1.23 10.76 31.62
C GLU A 109 1.68 11.52 30.38
N VAL A 110 2.89 12.08 30.44
CA VAL A 110 3.51 12.72 29.27
C VAL A 110 3.73 11.66 28.20
N ALA A 111 4.33 10.52 28.53
CA ALA A 111 4.56 9.44 27.55
C ALA A 111 3.27 8.87 26.94
N ALA A 112 2.15 8.90 27.67
CA ALA A 112 0.86 8.44 27.15
C ALA A 112 0.17 9.45 26.21
N TRP A 113 0.48 10.74 26.32
CA TRP A 113 -0.24 11.80 25.60
C TRP A 113 0.61 12.53 24.56
N ASP A 114 1.90 12.66 24.82
CA ASP A 114 2.90 13.25 23.94
C ASP A 114 3.49 12.15 23.04
N VAL A 115 2.72 11.83 22.00
CA VAL A 115 3.08 10.85 20.96
C VAL A 115 3.28 11.54 19.60
N ASP A 116 3.49 12.86 19.63
CA ASP A 116 3.64 13.69 18.44
C ASP A 116 4.94 13.34 17.74
N VAL A 117 4.91 13.23 16.39
CA VAL A 117 6.12 12.97 15.59
C VAL A 117 6.43 14.15 14.69
N LEU A 118 7.59 14.75 14.94
CA LEU A 118 8.07 15.92 14.19
C LEU A 118 8.77 15.50 12.88
N PRO A 119 8.86 16.41 11.89
CA PRO A 119 9.50 16.12 10.60
C PRO A 119 10.95 15.62 10.68
N ASP A 120 11.66 15.95 11.75
CA ASP A 120 13.05 15.50 11.99
C ASP A 120 13.15 14.13 12.68
N GLY A 121 12.03 13.42 12.84
CA GLY A 121 11.95 12.10 13.46
C GLY A 121 11.88 12.10 14.99
N ARG A 122 11.91 13.27 15.65
CA ARG A 122 11.68 13.32 17.10
C ARG A 122 10.28 12.83 17.44
N GLY A 123 10.20 11.99 18.47
CA GLY A 123 8.96 11.38 18.93
C GLY A 123 8.70 9.98 18.38
N LEU A 124 9.49 9.50 17.40
CA LEU A 124 9.34 8.15 16.88
C LEU A 124 9.63 7.09 17.95
N PRO A 125 8.73 6.13 18.19
CA PRO A 125 9.03 4.94 18.97
C PRO A 125 9.95 4.00 18.20
N GLU A 126 10.77 3.23 18.92
CA GLU A 126 11.55 2.13 18.34
C GLU A 126 10.60 1.13 17.68
N GLY A 127 10.90 0.77 16.43
CA GLY A 127 10.10 -0.17 15.65
C GLY A 127 10.53 -0.23 14.19
N ARG A 128 9.92 -1.15 13.45
CA ARG A 128 10.08 -1.34 12.01
C ARG A 128 8.88 -2.04 11.38
N GLY A 129 8.73 -1.91 10.06
CA GLY A 129 7.71 -2.63 9.30
C GLY A 129 7.96 -2.56 7.80
N ASP A 130 7.75 -3.67 7.12
CA ASP A 130 7.92 -3.80 5.68
C ASP A 130 6.60 -3.64 4.90
N VAL A 131 6.73 -3.43 3.59
CA VAL A 131 5.59 -3.25 2.67
C VAL A 131 4.65 -4.46 2.69
N PHE A 132 5.18 -5.68 2.80
CA PHE A 132 4.36 -6.90 2.76
C PHE A 132 3.48 -7.05 4.00
N THR A 133 4.05 -6.82 5.17
CA THR A 133 3.30 -6.76 6.44
C THR A 133 2.31 -5.62 6.39
N GLY A 134 2.70 -4.49 5.79
CA GLY A 134 1.87 -3.31 5.64
C GLY A 134 0.61 -3.58 4.83
N ASP A 135 0.74 -4.26 3.70
CA ASP A 135 -0.37 -4.69 2.85
C ASP A 135 -1.36 -5.58 3.63
N GLU A 136 -0.87 -6.54 4.41
CA GLU A 136 -1.73 -7.42 5.22
C GLU A 136 -2.51 -6.64 6.28
N VAL A 137 -1.83 -5.78 7.04
CA VAL A 137 -2.49 -4.95 8.07
C VAL A 137 -3.45 -3.95 7.42
N PHE A 138 -3.08 -3.36 6.29
CA PHE A 138 -3.91 -2.40 5.56
C PHE A 138 -5.18 -3.05 5.02
N ALA A 139 -5.07 -4.26 4.45
CA ALA A 139 -6.22 -5.03 3.99
C ALA A 139 -7.22 -5.35 5.11
N GLU A 140 -6.73 -5.61 6.32
CA GLU A 140 -7.57 -5.93 7.48
C GLU A 140 -8.19 -4.68 8.13
N LYS A 141 -7.42 -3.60 8.26
CA LYS A 141 -7.80 -2.45 9.09
C LYS A 141 -8.16 -1.18 8.32
N CYS A 142 -7.80 -1.08 7.04
CA CYS A 142 -7.86 0.19 6.28
C CYS A 142 -8.65 0.10 4.95
N ALA A 143 -8.50 -1.02 4.22
CA ALA A 143 -8.96 -1.15 2.84
C ALA A 143 -10.49 -1.07 2.66
N SER A 144 -11.26 -1.32 3.72
CA SER A 144 -12.73 -1.17 3.71
C SER A 144 -13.18 0.24 3.32
N CYS A 145 -12.36 1.26 3.63
CA CYS A 145 -12.59 2.65 3.28
C CYS A 145 -11.57 3.15 2.25
N HIS A 146 -10.30 2.79 2.40
CA HIS A 146 -9.22 3.36 1.59
C HIS A 146 -8.88 2.56 0.33
N GLY A 147 -9.57 1.45 0.04
CA GLY A 147 -9.30 0.59 -1.12
C GLY A 147 -8.16 -0.37 -0.87
N ASP A 148 -8.00 -1.40 -1.70
CA ASP A 148 -6.95 -2.40 -1.48
C ASP A 148 -5.55 -1.79 -1.75
N PHE A 149 -5.46 -0.75 -2.57
CA PHE A 149 -4.23 -0.06 -3.01
C PHE A 149 -4.14 1.39 -2.50
N ALA A 150 -4.87 1.72 -1.44
CA ALA A 150 -4.94 3.07 -0.91
C ALA A 150 -5.56 4.10 -1.90
N GLU A 151 -6.30 3.64 -2.90
CA GLU A 151 -6.91 4.44 -3.98
C GLU A 151 -8.26 5.09 -3.60
N GLY A 152 -8.78 4.80 -2.41
CA GLY A 152 -10.07 5.26 -1.92
C GLY A 152 -11.25 4.44 -2.46
N VAL A 153 -12.25 4.20 -1.60
CA VAL A 153 -13.52 3.55 -1.98
C VAL A 153 -14.67 4.53 -1.82
N ASP A 154 -15.52 4.62 -2.84
CA ASP A 154 -16.67 5.54 -2.87
C ASP A 154 -16.23 7.00 -2.68
N ASN A 155 -16.57 7.62 -1.54
CA ASN A 155 -16.19 9.00 -1.21
C ASN A 155 -15.20 9.08 -0.05
N TRP A 156 -14.60 7.96 0.35
CA TRP A 156 -13.54 7.96 1.36
C TRP A 156 -12.22 8.51 0.78
N PRO A 157 -11.35 9.07 1.64
CA PRO A 157 -10.12 9.68 1.18
C PRO A 157 -9.21 8.73 0.38
N VAL A 158 -8.74 9.25 -0.76
CA VAL A 158 -7.67 8.67 -1.59
C VAL A 158 -6.33 8.94 -0.91
N LEU A 159 -5.55 7.90 -0.65
CA LEU A 159 -4.24 8.01 0.00
C LEU A 159 -3.06 7.92 -1.00
N ALA A 160 -3.29 7.33 -2.18
CA ALA A 160 -2.29 7.19 -3.22
C ALA A 160 -2.71 7.73 -4.60
N GLY A 161 -1.75 8.30 -5.33
CA GLY A 161 -1.95 8.87 -6.68
C GLY A 161 -2.09 10.39 -6.71
N GLY A 162 -2.53 10.95 -7.84
CA GLY A 162 -2.73 12.40 -7.98
C GLY A 162 -1.46 13.23 -8.20
N PHE A 163 -0.33 12.57 -8.51
CA PHE A 163 0.90 13.24 -8.92
C PHE A 163 0.64 14.17 -10.12
N ASP A 164 1.28 15.35 -10.09
CA ASP A 164 1.19 16.40 -11.10
C ASP A 164 -0.21 17.01 -11.32
N THR A 165 -1.21 16.68 -10.47
CA THR A 165 -2.56 17.26 -10.57
C THR A 165 -2.74 18.56 -9.78
N LEU A 166 -1.74 19.01 -9.01
CA LEU A 166 -1.89 20.16 -8.10
C LEU A 166 -2.21 21.49 -8.81
N GLY A 167 -1.91 21.60 -10.10
CA GLY A 167 -2.25 22.75 -10.94
C GLY A 167 -3.59 22.64 -11.67
N ASP A 168 -4.28 21.50 -11.57
CA ASP A 168 -5.55 21.26 -12.26
C ASP A 168 -6.71 22.02 -11.60
N LYS A 169 -7.82 22.13 -12.33
CA LYS A 169 -9.07 22.72 -11.78
C LYS A 169 -9.60 21.94 -10.58
N ASP A 170 -9.37 20.63 -10.56
CA ASP A 170 -9.80 19.71 -9.52
C ASP A 170 -8.62 18.80 -9.11
N PRO A 171 -7.74 19.26 -8.21
CA PRO A 171 -6.51 18.54 -7.85
C PRO A 171 -6.79 17.34 -6.95
N VAL A 172 -6.08 16.23 -7.20
CA VAL A 172 -6.13 15.04 -6.35
C VAL A 172 -4.96 15.07 -5.37
N LYS A 173 -5.26 15.47 -4.13
CA LYS A 173 -4.27 15.73 -3.08
C LYS A 173 -4.17 14.53 -2.13
N THR A 174 -3.11 13.74 -2.27
CA THR A 174 -2.88 12.49 -1.52
C THR A 174 -1.63 12.60 -0.66
N VAL A 175 -1.27 11.50 0.04
CA VAL A 175 -0.01 11.41 0.77
C VAL A 175 1.17 11.62 -0.18
N GLY A 176 1.21 10.92 -1.33
CA GLY A 176 2.32 11.05 -2.28
C GLY A 176 2.33 12.37 -3.03
N SER A 177 1.17 12.88 -3.46
CA SER A 177 1.13 14.06 -4.34
C SER A 177 1.25 15.39 -3.60
N TYR A 178 0.84 15.46 -2.33
CA TYR A 178 0.66 16.74 -1.64
C TYR A 178 1.35 16.84 -0.29
N TRP A 179 1.48 15.76 0.49
CA TRP A 179 1.97 15.89 1.86
C TRP A 179 3.49 16.13 1.90
N PRO A 180 3.98 17.03 2.77
CA PRO A 180 5.40 17.40 2.77
C PRO A 180 6.27 16.48 3.63
N TYR A 181 5.70 15.82 4.64
CA TYR A 181 6.47 15.07 5.63
C TYR A 181 5.85 13.71 5.94
N LEU A 182 6.71 12.70 6.01
CA LEU A 182 6.30 11.35 6.41
C LEU A 182 5.83 11.31 7.88
N SER A 183 6.38 12.19 8.73
CA SER A 183 6.01 12.32 10.15
C SER A 183 4.53 12.56 10.36
N THR A 184 3.89 13.35 9.48
CA THR A 184 2.46 13.62 9.56
C THR A 184 1.64 12.37 9.25
N VAL A 185 2.09 11.56 8.29
CA VAL A 185 1.43 10.28 7.97
C VAL A 185 1.52 9.34 9.18
N TRP A 186 2.72 9.25 9.76
CA TRP A 186 2.99 8.42 10.93
C TRP A 186 2.10 8.76 12.13
N ASP A 187 2.21 10.00 12.61
CA ASP A 187 1.50 10.49 13.78
C ASP A 187 -0.01 10.34 13.57
N TYR A 188 -0.53 10.81 12.43
CA TYR A 188 -1.95 10.78 12.16
C TYR A 188 -2.52 9.36 12.11
N VAL A 189 -1.83 8.43 11.43
CA VAL A 189 -2.26 7.03 11.37
C VAL A 189 -2.22 6.40 12.76
N HIS A 190 -1.11 6.57 13.49
CA HIS A 190 -0.96 5.98 14.83
C HIS A 190 -2.01 6.51 15.82
N ARG A 191 -2.26 7.82 15.78
CA ARG A 191 -3.11 8.52 16.76
C ARG A 191 -4.60 8.45 16.44
N SER A 192 -4.95 8.43 15.15
CA SER A 192 -6.32 8.71 14.70
C SER A 192 -6.93 7.64 13.80
N MET A 193 -6.17 6.60 13.42
CA MET A 193 -6.67 5.49 12.61
C MET A 193 -6.58 4.15 13.35
N PRO A 194 -7.41 3.15 12.97
CA PRO A 194 -8.52 3.22 12.00
C PRO A 194 -9.69 4.12 12.45
N PHE A 195 -10.42 4.70 11.49
CA PHE A 195 -11.56 5.55 11.81
C PHE A 195 -12.66 4.76 12.55
N GLY A 196 -12.99 5.20 13.77
CA GLY A 196 -13.93 4.52 14.67
C GLY A 196 -13.25 3.63 15.73
N GLU A 197 -11.98 3.28 15.54
CA GLU A 197 -11.19 2.41 16.44
C GLU A 197 -9.73 2.93 16.56
N ALA A 198 -9.56 4.24 16.70
CA ALA A 198 -8.26 4.90 16.77
C ALA A 198 -7.42 4.45 17.98
N GLN A 199 -6.09 4.61 17.90
CA GLN A 199 -5.10 4.21 18.92
C GLN A 199 -5.07 2.70 19.21
N THR A 200 -5.42 1.88 18.21
CA THR A 200 -5.35 0.41 18.29
C THR A 200 -4.15 -0.18 17.56
N LEU A 201 -3.40 0.64 16.83
CA LEU A 201 -2.23 0.22 16.07
C LEU A 201 -0.99 0.21 16.96
N THR A 202 -0.15 -0.81 16.80
CA THR A 202 1.19 -0.81 17.39
C THR A 202 2.15 0.07 16.58
N ALA A 203 3.33 0.37 17.14
CA ALA A 203 4.38 1.07 16.40
C ALA A 203 4.77 0.29 15.13
N ASP A 204 5.08 -1.00 15.23
CA ASP A 204 5.48 -1.83 14.08
C ASP A 204 4.36 -1.93 13.01
N GLU A 205 3.10 -2.09 13.43
CA GLU A 205 1.96 -2.09 12.49
C GLU A 205 1.84 -0.75 11.75
N THR A 206 2.08 0.36 12.45
CA THR A 206 2.07 1.67 11.83
C THR A 206 3.22 1.76 10.79
N TYR A 207 4.41 1.19 11.08
CA TYR A 207 5.63 1.26 10.21
C TYR A 207 5.35 0.52 8.91
N ALA A 208 4.75 -0.66 9.06
CA ALA A 208 4.29 -1.46 7.96
C ALA A 208 3.25 -0.72 7.12
N ILE A 209 2.20 -0.15 7.73
CA ILE A 209 1.15 0.61 7.01
C ILE A 209 1.76 1.79 6.22
N VAL A 210 2.64 2.57 6.84
CA VAL A 210 3.26 3.72 6.17
C VAL A 210 4.17 3.27 5.04
N ALA A 211 4.96 2.21 5.22
CA ALA A 211 5.74 1.60 4.13
C ALA A 211 4.82 1.18 2.96
N TYR A 212 3.66 0.58 3.25
CA TYR A 212 2.68 0.21 2.23
C TYR A 212 2.05 1.41 1.51
N ILE A 213 1.77 2.50 2.21
CA ILE A 213 1.26 3.74 1.60
C ILE A 213 2.33 4.36 0.67
N LEU A 214 3.61 4.33 1.07
CA LEU A 214 4.72 4.77 0.24
C LEU A 214 4.84 3.90 -1.03
N TYR A 215 4.73 2.58 -0.88
CA TYR A 215 4.73 1.64 -2.00
C TYR A 215 3.55 1.89 -2.95
N SER A 216 2.35 2.10 -2.40
CA SER A 216 1.14 2.39 -3.18
C SER A 216 1.22 3.71 -3.97
N ASN A 217 2.11 4.62 -3.54
CA ASN A 217 2.43 5.87 -4.24
C ASN A 217 3.63 5.75 -5.19
N ASP A 218 4.14 4.54 -5.44
CA ASP A 218 5.33 4.26 -6.26
C ASP A 218 6.60 5.00 -5.77
N LEU A 219 6.70 5.28 -4.46
CA LEU A 219 7.85 5.98 -3.87
C LEU A 219 8.95 5.03 -3.35
N VAL A 220 8.60 3.76 -3.12
CA VAL A 220 9.52 2.70 -2.64
C VAL A 220 9.20 1.37 -3.32
N ASP A 221 10.17 0.46 -3.33
CA ASP A 221 10.02 -0.90 -3.85
C ASP A 221 9.26 -1.84 -2.87
N ASP A 222 8.86 -3.01 -3.36
CA ASP A 222 8.05 -4.00 -2.60
C ASP A 222 8.80 -4.67 -1.45
N ASP A 223 10.13 -4.60 -1.41
CA ASP A 223 10.98 -5.14 -0.34
C ASP A 223 11.46 -4.08 0.67
N PHE A 224 10.94 -2.85 0.58
CA PHE A 224 11.30 -1.76 1.48
C PHE A 224 10.83 -2.01 2.92
N GLU A 225 11.70 -1.70 3.90
CA GLU A 225 11.40 -1.72 5.33
C GLU A 225 11.60 -0.31 5.91
N LEU A 226 10.54 0.25 6.49
CA LEU A 226 10.58 1.51 7.21
C LEU A 226 10.89 1.24 8.68
N SER A 227 11.77 2.03 9.28
CA SER A 227 12.10 1.94 10.70
C SER A 227 12.36 3.31 11.30
N HIS A 228 12.37 3.38 12.62
CA HIS A 228 12.76 4.60 13.34
C HIS A 228 14.17 5.12 12.96
N GLU A 229 15.05 4.26 12.43
CA GLU A 229 16.42 4.63 12.05
C GLU A 229 16.49 5.33 10.69
N ASN A 230 15.69 4.89 9.71
CA ASN A 230 15.73 5.43 8.34
C ASN A 230 14.60 6.43 8.04
N PHE A 231 13.64 6.61 8.95
CA PHE A 231 12.47 7.45 8.76
C PHE A 231 12.80 8.90 8.38
N ALA A 232 13.74 9.51 9.12
CA ALA A 232 14.09 10.93 8.94
C ALA A 232 14.88 11.20 7.65
N GLU A 233 15.41 10.16 7.00
CA GLU A 233 16.14 10.27 5.73
C GLU A 233 15.20 10.28 4.52
N PHE A 234 13.94 9.90 4.70
CA PHE A 234 12.97 9.80 3.62
C PHE A 234 12.38 11.18 3.26
N GLU A 235 12.60 11.63 2.03
CA GLU A 235 12.09 12.90 1.52
C GLU A 235 10.82 12.68 0.68
N MET A 236 9.71 13.34 1.04
CA MET A 236 8.46 13.25 0.30
C MET A 236 8.52 14.08 -0.99
N TYR A 237 7.75 13.69 -2.00
CA TYR A 237 7.72 14.37 -3.30
C TYR A 237 7.42 15.87 -3.21
N ASN A 238 6.52 16.28 -2.31
CA ASN A 238 6.07 17.66 -2.18
C ASN A 238 6.64 18.37 -0.93
N THR A 239 7.85 18.00 -0.50
CA THR A 239 8.52 18.57 0.69
C THR A 239 8.60 20.11 0.63
N ASP A 240 8.93 20.67 -0.54
CA ASP A 240 9.06 22.11 -0.78
C ASP A 240 7.75 22.78 -1.27
N GLY A 241 6.63 22.06 -1.27
CA GLY A 241 5.36 22.52 -1.85
C GLY A 241 4.56 23.51 -1.02
N PHE A 242 5.08 23.92 0.15
CA PHE A 242 4.38 24.77 1.12
C PHE A 242 5.17 26.03 1.41
N VAL A 243 4.43 27.13 1.58
CA VAL A 243 4.99 28.43 1.95
C VAL A 243 4.33 28.93 3.22
N ILE A 244 5.07 29.72 4.00
CA ILE A 244 4.49 30.50 5.09
C ILE A 244 3.54 31.52 4.48
N ASP A 245 2.42 31.78 5.16
CA ASP A 245 1.40 32.74 4.73
C ASP A 245 2.00 34.09 4.28
N ASP A 246 1.89 34.38 2.99
CA ASP A 246 2.44 35.55 2.29
C ASP A 246 1.37 36.57 1.87
N ARG A 247 0.13 36.40 2.35
CA ARG A 247 -0.96 37.36 2.14
C ARG A 247 -0.62 38.78 2.62
N PRO A 248 0.14 38.99 3.72
CA PRO A 248 0.58 40.33 4.11
C PRO A 248 1.35 41.07 3.02
N GLU A 249 2.19 40.37 2.28
CA GLU A 249 3.03 40.90 1.22
C GLU A 249 2.26 41.00 -0.12
N LEU A 250 1.52 39.96 -0.48
CA LEU A 250 0.92 39.82 -1.81
C LEU A 250 -0.49 40.40 -1.93
N GLU A 251 -1.26 40.48 -0.84
CA GLU A 251 -2.69 40.75 -0.90
C GLU A 251 -3.11 41.97 -0.08
N TYR A 252 -2.58 42.14 1.13
CA TYR A 252 -3.11 43.17 2.04
C TYR A 252 -2.96 44.59 1.48
N SER A 253 -1.86 44.86 0.76
CA SER A 253 -1.66 46.14 0.07
C SER A 253 -2.70 46.41 -1.03
N LYS A 254 -3.24 45.35 -1.65
CA LYS A 254 -4.30 45.44 -2.67
C LYS A 254 -5.68 45.64 -2.06
N TRP A 255 -5.91 45.17 -0.84
CA TRP A 255 -7.22 45.23 -0.18
C TRP A 255 -7.38 46.39 0.79
N ARG A 256 -6.27 46.91 1.34
CA ARG A 256 -6.26 48.05 2.26
C ARG A 256 -6.12 49.38 1.51
N THR A 257 -6.93 49.56 0.48
CA THR A 257 -7.08 50.81 -0.27
C THR A 257 -8.45 51.42 0.00
N GLU A 258 -8.63 52.71 -0.29
CA GLU A 258 -9.96 53.33 -0.21
C GLU A 258 -10.91 52.62 -1.19
N PRO A 259 -12.06 52.08 -0.73
CA PRO A 259 -12.99 51.39 -1.60
C PRO A 259 -13.71 52.38 -2.54
N CYS A 260 -14.20 51.89 -3.67
CA CYS A 260 -15.08 52.68 -4.51
C CYS A 260 -16.44 52.90 -3.83
N MET A 261 -16.89 54.16 -3.79
CA MET A 261 -18.16 54.54 -3.15
C MET A 261 -19.30 54.78 -4.15
N GLU A 262 -18.98 55.22 -5.37
CA GLU A 262 -19.99 55.58 -6.38
C GLU A 262 -19.58 55.11 -7.78
N ASN A 263 -20.55 54.67 -8.59
CA ASN A 263 -20.35 54.27 -10.00
C ASN A 263 -19.27 53.18 -10.21
N CYS A 264 -19.20 52.21 -9.30
CA CYS A 264 -18.08 51.25 -9.19
C CYS A 264 -18.03 50.15 -10.26
N LYS A 265 -19.17 49.83 -10.89
CA LYS A 265 -19.25 48.82 -11.96
C LYS A 265 -20.19 49.30 -13.05
N PRO A 266 -19.88 49.02 -14.34
CA PRO A 266 -20.75 49.37 -15.46
C PRO A 266 -21.96 48.43 -15.60
N SER A 267 -21.88 47.20 -15.08
CA SER A 267 -22.97 46.21 -15.14
C SER A 267 -22.95 45.25 -13.95
N VAL A 268 -24.09 44.62 -13.69
CA VAL A 268 -24.34 43.68 -12.57
C VAL A 268 -25.02 42.40 -13.05
N GLU A 269 -24.54 41.84 -14.16
CA GLU A 269 -25.09 40.61 -14.73
C GLU A 269 -24.96 39.41 -13.76
N ILE A 270 -26.02 38.61 -13.66
CA ILE A 270 -26.03 37.40 -12.83
C ILE A 270 -25.34 36.28 -13.59
N THR A 271 -24.19 35.81 -13.09
CA THR A 271 -23.40 34.73 -13.71
C THR A 271 -23.68 33.35 -13.11
N MET A 272 -24.13 33.27 -11.86
CA MET A 272 -24.41 32.02 -11.16
C MET A 272 -25.58 32.22 -10.18
N ARG A 273 -26.46 31.21 -10.05
CA ARG A 273 -27.52 31.15 -9.03
C ARG A 273 -27.47 29.79 -8.35
N ALA A 274 -27.46 29.78 -7.02
CA ALA A 274 -27.41 28.54 -6.23
C ALA A 274 -28.60 27.61 -6.52
N THR A 275 -29.74 28.16 -6.89
CA THR A 275 -30.94 27.42 -7.31
C THR A 275 -30.73 26.54 -8.54
N PHE A 276 -29.64 26.72 -9.30
CA PHE A 276 -29.29 25.82 -10.40
C PHE A 276 -28.59 24.53 -9.95
N LEU A 277 -27.93 24.55 -8.78
CA LEU A 277 -27.28 23.36 -8.23
C LEU A 277 -28.27 22.49 -7.46
N ASP A 278 -29.23 23.11 -6.77
CA ASP A 278 -30.34 22.45 -6.07
C ASP A 278 -29.91 21.29 -5.13
N VAL A 279 -28.84 21.52 -4.37
CA VAL A 279 -28.30 20.56 -3.37
C VAL A 279 -28.56 20.99 -1.93
N THR A 280 -29.32 22.07 -1.72
CA THR A 280 -29.68 22.55 -0.38
C THR A 280 -30.88 21.76 0.12
N PRO A 281 -30.83 21.13 1.30
CA PRO A 281 -31.97 20.37 1.82
C PRO A 281 -33.25 21.21 1.88
N GLU A 282 -34.33 20.72 1.28
CA GLU A 282 -35.65 21.35 1.35
C GLU A 282 -36.37 20.95 2.66
N GLY A 283 -37.16 21.86 3.24
CA GLY A 283 -38.02 21.56 4.40
C GLY A 283 -37.44 21.82 5.79
N GLY A 284 -36.30 22.51 5.91
CA GLY A 284 -35.72 22.96 7.19
C GLY A 284 -35.99 24.44 7.53
N GLY A 285 -37.12 24.99 7.05
CA GLY A 285 -37.47 26.41 7.14
C GLY A 285 -37.87 26.92 8.52
N GLU A 286 -37.08 26.66 9.56
CA GLU A 286 -36.96 27.57 10.70
C GLU A 286 -35.66 28.38 10.58
N SER A 287 -35.30 28.76 9.34
CA SER A 287 -34.35 29.85 9.14
C SER A 287 -35.03 31.14 9.60
N VAL A 288 -34.74 31.55 10.84
CA VAL A 288 -35.12 32.85 11.44
C VAL A 288 -34.66 34.07 10.62
N MET A 289 -33.94 33.86 9.52
CA MET A 289 -33.34 34.90 8.67
C MET A 289 -33.89 34.94 7.24
N ASN A 290 -34.83 34.08 6.85
CA ASN A 290 -35.39 34.14 5.48
C ASN A 290 -36.85 33.67 5.42
N ASP A 291 -37.79 34.61 5.45
CA ASP A 291 -39.25 34.39 5.22
C ASP A 291 -39.61 34.18 3.75
N ALA A 292 -38.62 33.96 2.87
CA ALA A 292 -38.86 33.74 1.46
C ALA A 292 -39.50 32.37 1.22
N SER A 293 -40.83 32.38 1.03
CA SER A 293 -41.59 31.24 0.50
C SER A 293 -41.10 30.89 -0.90
N ALA A 294 -40.83 29.60 -1.14
CA ALA A 294 -40.47 29.09 -2.45
C ALA A 294 -41.61 29.24 -3.49
N GLU A 295 -42.83 29.54 -3.05
CA GLU A 295 -44.02 29.65 -3.91
C GLU A 295 -43.96 30.80 -4.93
N ASP A 296 -43.16 31.85 -4.68
CA ASP A 296 -42.98 32.98 -5.59
C ASP A 296 -41.67 32.92 -6.41
N THR A 297 -40.96 31.78 -6.37
CA THR A 297 -39.73 31.64 -7.16
C THR A 297 -40.10 31.40 -8.63
N PRO A 298 -39.72 32.29 -9.56
CA PRO A 298 -40.03 32.09 -10.97
C PRO A 298 -39.35 30.82 -11.48
N THR A 299 -40.16 29.84 -11.88
CA THR A 299 -39.72 28.61 -12.54
C THR A 299 -39.30 28.96 -13.97
N PHE A 300 -37.98 29.02 -14.19
CA PHE A 300 -37.43 29.15 -15.52
C PHE A 300 -37.02 27.78 -16.03
N VAL A 301 -37.83 27.25 -16.95
CA VAL A 301 -37.44 26.08 -17.75
C VAL A 301 -36.32 26.53 -18.68
N ALA A 302 -35.10 26.09 -18.42
CA ALA A 302 -34.01 26.24 -19.38
C ALA A 302 -34.33 25.35 -20.59
N ASN A 303 -34.72 25.97 -21.71
CA ASN A 303 -34.66 25.31 -23.03
C ASN A 303 -33.20 25.28 -23.49
N ALA A 304 -32.41 24.43 -22.84
CA ALA A 304 -31.17 23.91 -23.37
C ALA A 304 -31.36 22.40 -23.52
N PRO A 305 -30.86 21.76 -24.59
CA PRO A 305 -30.91 20.31 -24.69
C PRO A 305 -30.03 19.74 -23.58
N ALA A 306 -30.68 19.29 -22.50
CA ALA A 306 -30.08 18.46 -21.49
C ALA A 306 -29.70 17.13 -22.16
N SER A 307 -28.46 17.05 -22.63
CA SER A 307 -27.84 15.76 -22.92
C SER A 307 -27.42 15.15 -21.58
N ASN A 308 -28.41 14.61 -20.86
CA ASN A 308 -28.28 13.54 -19.88
C ASN A 308 -29.66 13.24 -19.31
N THR A 309 -30.34 12.28 -19.93
CA THR A 309 -31.37 11.48 -19.26
C THR A 309 -31.06 10.02 -19.57
N PRO A 310 -31.04 9.12 -18.57
CA PRO A 310 -30.90 7.69 -18.81
C PRO A 310 -32.15 7.21 -19.56
N SER A 311 -31.96 6.77 -20.80
CA SER A 311 -33.04 6.15 -21.57
C SER A 311 -33.06 4.66 -21.25
N ASP A 312 -33.90 4.28 -20.29
CA ASP A 312 -34.52 2.96 -20.27
C ASP A 312 -35.57 2.93 -21.38
N THR A 313 -35.21 2.41 -22.55
CA THR A 313 -36.18 1.74 -23.43
C THR A 313 -35.51 0.59 -24.14
N ALA A 314 -36.06 -0.59 -23.90
CA ALA A 314 -35.74 -1.82 -24.59
C ALA A 314 -36.15 -1.78 -26.07
N SER A 315 -35.40 -2.57 -26.84
CA SER A 315 -35.72 -3.15 -28.16
C SER A 315 -35.16 -2.43 -29.38
N GLY A 316 -34.13 -3.06 -29.96
CA GLY A 316 -33.50 -2.73 -31.23
C GLY A 316 -32.44 -3.78 -31.56
N THR A 317 -32.90 -4.86 -32.19
CA THR A 317 -32.21 -6.06 -32.65
C THR A 317 -31.02 -5.82 -33.61
N GLU A 318 -30.03 -6.72 -33.50
CA GLU A 318 -28.94 -7.09 -34.44
C GLU A 318 -27.76 -6.09 -34.57
N SER A 319 -26.49 -6.46 -34.43
CA SER A 319 -25.83 -7.72 -34.80
C SER A 319 -24.85 -8.23 -33.73
N VAL A 320 -25.11 -9.41 -33.19
CA VAL A 320 -24.11 -10.20 -32.46
C VAL A 320 -23.64 -11.28 -33.42
N ALA A 321 -22.42 -11.13 -33.94
CA ALA A 321 -21.75 -12.18 -34.69
C ALA A 321 -21.14 -13.17 -33.68
N VAL A 322 -21.90 -14.24 -33.48
CA VAL A 322 -21.64 -15.56 -32.92
C VAL A 322 -20.17 -15.98 -32.72
N LEU A 323 -19.85 -16.40 -31.48
CA LEU A 323 -19.18 -17.63 -30.99
C LEU A 323 -18.96 -17.36 -29.48
N SER A 324 -19.53 -18.05 -28.48
CA SER A 324 -19.71 -19.47 -28.21
C SER A 324 -21.02 -19.70 -27.44
N ALA A 325 -21.79 -20.70 -27.87
CA ALA A 325 -23.01 -21.13 -27.20
C ALA A 325 -22.63 -21.88 -25.92
N ASP A 326 -23.07 -21.37 -24.75
CA ASP A 326 -23.36 -22.09 -23.48
C ASP A 326 -23.24 -21.20 -22.22
N ILE A 327 -22.98 -19.88 -22.34
CA ILE A 327 -22.84 -19.01 -21.17
C ILE A 327 -24.10 -18.14 -20.97
N ASP A 328 -24.70 -18.18 -19.78
CA ASP A 328 -25.88 -17.39 -19.40
C ASP A 328 -25.61 -15.88 -19.53
N PRO A 329 -26.37 -15.12 -20.36
CA PRO A 329 -26.22 -13.68 -20.51
C PRO A 329 -26.34 -12.90 -19.19
N LYS A 330 -27.15 -13.38 -18.25
CA LYS A 330 -27.29 -12.76 -16.93
C LYS A 330 -26.02 -12.92 -16.10
N LEU A 331 -25.36 -14.06 -16.23
CA LEU A 331 -24.10 -14.34 -15.55
C LEU A 331 -22.97 -13.48 -16.12
N ILE A 332 -22.91 -13.32 -17.45
CA ILE A 332 -21.97 -12.38 -18.11
C ILE A 332 -22.18 -10.95 -17.62
N ALA A 333 -23.43 -10.47 -17.57
CA ALA A 333 -23.73 -9.12 -17.08
C ALA A 333 -23.35 -8.93 -15.60
N SER A 334 -23.46 -9.99 -14.80
CA SER A 334 -23.01 -9.99 -13.40
C SER A 334 -21.49 -9.97 -13.32
N GLY A 335 -20.81 -10.74 -14.17
CA GLY A 335 -19.36 -10.79 -14.27
C GLY A 335 -18.75 -9.46 -14.69
N GLN A 336 -19.40 -8.74 -15.60
CA GLN A 336 -18.99 -7.38 -15.97
C GLN A 336 -19.01 -6.41 -14.77
N LYS A 337 -19.98 -6.58 -13.85
CA LYS A 337 -20.00 -5.79 -12.60
C LYS A 337 -18.87 -6.19 -11.66
N VAL A 338 -18.56 -7.49 -11.55
CA VAL A 338 -17.43 -7.98 -10.76
C VAL A 338 -16.10 -7.48 -11.34
N PHE A 339 -15.98 -7.42 -12.67
CA PHE A 339 -14.78 -6.94 -13.37
C PHE A 339 -14.43 -5.48 -13.05
N ARG A 340 -15.37 -4.69 -12.53
CA ARG A 340 -15.06 -3.33 -12.03
C ARG A 340 -13.99 -3.33 -10.94
N LYS A 341 -13.85 -4.41 -10.18
CA LYS A 341 -12.77 -4.61 -9.20
C LYS A 341 -11.41 -4.89 -9.85
N CYS A 342 -11.41 -5.31 -11.12
CA CYS A 342 -10.23 -5.66 -11.89
C CYS A 342 -9.81 -4.54 -12.85
N GLN A 343 -10.73 -3.63 -13.22
CA GLN A 343 -10.56 -2.66 -14.31
C GLN A 343 -9.48 -1.61 -14.07
N ALA A 344 -9.12 -1.36 -12.81
CA ALA A 344 -8.02 -0.46 -12.45
C ALA A 344 -6.68 -1.00 -12.96
N CYS A 345 -6.47 -2.31 -12.81
CA CYS A 345 -5.20 -2.96 -13.15
C CYS A 345 -5.23 -3.72 -14.46
N HIS A 346 -6.42 -4.10 -14.95
CA HIS A 346 -6.56 -4.94 -16.12
C HIS A 346 -7.43 -4.28 -17.18
N ASP A 347 -7.26 -4.75 -18.41
CA ASP A 347 -8.02 -4.32 -19.56
C ASP A 347 -8.50 -5.54 -20.36
N VAL A 348 -9.68 -5.42 -20.96
CA VAL A 348 -10.32 -6.47 -21.78
C VAL A 348 -11.02 -5.87 -22.98
N GLY A 349 -11.22 -6.67 -24.03
CA GLY A 349 -11.87 -6.28 -25.28
C GLY A 349 -10.89 -5.79 -26.36
N ALA A 350 -11.45 -5.26 -27.45
CA ALA A 350 -10.68 -4.82 -28.60
C ALA A 350 -9.73 -3.67 -28.24
N GLY A 351 -8.43 -3.88 -28.47
CA GLY A 351 -7.39 -2.89 -28.16
C GLY A 351 -6.95 -2.84 -26.69
N ALA A 352 -7.27 -3.86 -25.90
CA ALA A 352 -6.87 -3.98 -24.50
C ALA A 352 -5.34 -3.80 -24.31
N LYS A 353 -4.95 -2.99 -23.32
CA LYS A 353 -3.55 -2.69 -23.01
C LYS A 353 -3.12 -3.29 -21.67
N ASN A 354 -1.82 -3.55 -21.52
CA ASN A 354 -1.23 -3.80 -20.21
C ASN A 354 -1.28 -2.50 -19.38
N LYS A 355 -1.69 -2.60 -18.11
CA LYS A 355 -1.62 -1.52 -17.11
C LYS A 355 -0.69 -1.99 -15.98
N SER A 356 -1.03 -1.73 -14.72
CA SER A 356 -0.36 -2.35 -13.57
C SER A 356 -0.50 -3.88 -13.55
N GLY A 357 -1.55 -4.43 -14.19
CA GLY A 357 -1.71 -5.85 -14.53
C GLY A 357 -1.72 -6.10 -16.05
N PRO A 358 -1.50 -7.35 -16.51
CA PRO A 358 -1.54 -7.70 -17.92
C PRO A 358 -2.97 -7.67 -18.47
N GLN A 359 -3.15 -7.47 -19.78
CA GLN A 359 -4.47 -7.64 -20.42
C GLN A 359 -5.02 -9.07 -20.22
N LEU A 360 -6.35 -9.20 -20.14
CA LEU A 360 -7.02 -10.46 -19.79
C LEU A 360 -7.83 -11.11 -20.92
N ASN A 361 -7.66 -10.67 -22.18
CA ASN A 361 -8.26 -11.32 -23.34
C ASN A 361 -7.71 -12.74 -23.53
N GLY A 362 -8.61 -13.68 -23.86
CA GLY A 362 -8.26 -15.08 -24.07
C GLY A 362 -7.55 -15.71 -22.88
N LEU A 363 -7.92 -15.36 -21.64
CA LEU A 363 -7.21 -15.82 -20.44
C LEU A 363 -7.30 -17.34 -20.24
N ILE A 364 -8.49 -17.92 -20.42
CA ILE A 364 -8.69 -19.37 -20.25
C ILE A 364 -7.98 -20.12 -21.39
N GLY A 365 -7.13 -21.09 -21.03
CA GLY A 365 -6.25 -21.84 -21.91
C GLY A 365 -4.89 -21.17 -22.14
N ARG A 366 -4.69 -19.92 -21.71
CA ARG A 366 -3.42 -19.19 -21.89
C ARG A 366 -2.36 -19.67 -20.88
N PRO A 367 -1.10 -19.86 -21.30
CA PRO A 367 -0.02 -20.13 -20.36
C PRO A 367 0.09 -18.99 -19.33
N MET A 368 0.27 -19.33 -18.05
CA MET A 368 0.49 -18.32 -17.02
C MET A 368 1.75 -17.52 -17.34
N GLY A 369 1.77 -16.21 -17.06
CA GLY A 369 2.97 -15.39 -17.27
C GLY A 369 3.36 -15.10 -18.73
N SER A 370 2.45 -15.26 -19.69
CA SER A 370 2.79 -15.27 -21.14
C SER A 370 2.47 -14.00 -21.93
N VAL A 371 1.80 -13.00 -21.34
CA VAL A 371 1.51 -11.76 -22.07
C VAL A 371 2.81 -11.01 -22.38
N GLU A 372 3.07 -10.80 -23.66
CA GLU A 372 4.25 -10.10 -24.13
C GLU A 372 4.30 -8.67 -23.59
N SER A 373 5.51 -8.18 -23.30
CA SER A 373 5.77 -6.83 -22.77
C SER A 373 5.16 -6.53 -21.39
N PHE A 374 4.74 -7.53 -20.60
CA PHE A 374 4.38 -7.36 -19.19
C PHE A 374 5.47 -7.92 -18.26
N ASN A 375 5.86 -7.18 -17.22
CA ASN A 375 6.89 -7.63 -16.27
C ASN A 375 6.27 -8.44 -15.12
N TYR A 376 6.23 -9.76 -15.28
CA TYR A 376 5.69 -10.67 -14.28
C TYR A 376 6.59 -10.81 -13.04
N SER A 377 5.96 -11.09 -11.89
CA SER A 377 6.64 -11.52 -10.67
C SER A 377 7.37 -12.85 -10.88
N LYS A 378 8.36 -13.15 -10.03
CA LYS A 378 9.19 -14.36 -10.15
C LYS A 378 8.34 -15.64 -10.16
N VAL A 379 7.29 -15.71 -9.35
CA VAL A 379 6.41 -16.88 -9.27
C VAL A 379 5.65 -17.14 -10.59
N PHE A 380 5.24 -16.09 -11.31
CA PHE A 380 4.58 -16.25 -12.61
C PHE A 380 5.56 -16.61 -13.73
N LYS A 381 6.82 -16.14 -13.66
CA LYS A 381 7.88 -16.57 -14.58
C LYS A 381 8.19 -18.06 -14.41
N THR A 382 8.29 -18.55 -13.17
CA THR A 382 8.46 -19.98 -12.89
C THR A 382 7.26 -20.81 -13.35
N ALA A 383 6.03 -20.37 -13.09
CA ALA A 383 4.83 -21.06 -13.57
C ALA A 383 4.76 -21.14 -15.11
N HIS A 384 5.26 -20.11 -15.80
CA HIS A 384 5.38 -20.12 -17.25
C HIS A 384 6.38 -21.18 -17.75
N GLU A 385 7.56 -21.25 -17.14
CA GLU A 385 8.60 -22.25 -17.45
C GLU A 385 8.12 -23.68 -17.19
N GLU A 386 7.29 -23.88 -16.16
CA GLU A 386 6.64 -25.16 -15.83
C GLU A 386 5.48 -25.52 -16.77
N GLY A 387 5.10 -24.64 -17.70
CA GLY A 387 4.02 -24.87 -18.66
C GLY A 387 2.62 -24.86 -18.03
N ARG A 388 2.44 -24.19 -16.89
CA ARG A 388 1.13 -24.06 -16.23
C ARG A 388 0.21 -23.17 -17.08
N VAL A 389 -1.05 -23.56 -17.20
CA VAL A 389 -2.08 -22.85 -17.99
C VAL A 389 -3.21 -22.39 -17.08
N TRP A 390 -3.87 -21.30 -17.48
CA TRP A 390 -5.10 -20.86 -16.82
C TRP A 390 -6.27 -21.73 -17.27
N ASP A 391 -6.74 -22.63 -16.42
CA ASP A 391 -8.08 -23.22 -16.54
C ASP A 391 -9.06 -22.56 -15.56
N GLU A 392 -10.34 -22.93 -15.65
CA GLU A 392 -11.39 -22.32 -14.80
C GLU A 392 -11.18 -22.61 -13.32
N ALA A 393 -10.66 -23.80 -12.96
CA ALA A 393 -10.42 -24.18 -11.58
C ALA A 393 -9.23 -23.40 -10.99
N ALA A 394 -8.13 -23.31 -11.74
CA ALA A 394 -6.94 -22.55 -11.36
C ALA A 394 -7.26 -21.05 -11.28
N LEU A 395 -8.08 -20.52 -12.18
CA LEU A 395 -8.53 -19.14 -12.12
C LEU A 395 -9.39 -18.89 -10.87
N ALA A 396 -10.35 -19.76 -10.57
CA ALA A 396 -11.20 -19.63 -9.40
C ALA A 396 -10.39 -19.69 -8.10
N GLU A 397 -9.46 -20.64 -7.97
CA GLU A 397 -8.60 -20.78 -6.79
C GLU A 397 -7.66 -19.57 -6.63
N PHE A 398 -7.08 -19.09 -7.73
CA PHE A 398 -6.27 -17.89 -7.72
C PHE A 398 -7.08 -16.66 -7.32
N LEU A 399 -8.24 -16.43 -7.92
CA LEU A 399 -9.08 -15.27 -7.61
C LEU A 399 -9.69 -15.35 -6.21
N ALA A 400 -9.88 -16.54 -5.64
CA ALA A 400 -10.34 -16.68 -4.27
C ALA A 400 -9.31 -16.17 -3.25
N LYS A 401 -8.02 -16.47 -3.46
CA LYS A 401 -6.94 -15.98 -2.59
C LYS A 401 -5.57 -15.91 -3.31
N PRO A 402 -5.29 -14.84 -4.07
CA PRO A 402 -4.14 -14.77 -4.97
C PRO A 402 -2.79 -15.02 -4.30
N LYS A 403 -2.55 -14.34 -3.16
CA LYS A 403 -1.30 -14.47 -2.38
C LYS A 403 -1.09 -15.88 -1.82
N SER A 404 -2.16 -16.62 -1.57
CA SER A 404 -2.09 -18.00 -1.07
C SER A 404 -1.84 -19.00 -2.20
N PHE A 405 -2.50 -18.82 -3.34
CA PHE A 405 -2.35 -19.71 -4.50
C PHE A 405 -0.99 -19.53 -5.19
N MET A 406 -0.52 -18.29 -5.32
CA MET A 406 0.76 -17.94 -5.94
C MET A 406 1.57 -17.04 -5.01
N LYS A 407 2.24 -17.65 -4.02
CA LYS A 407 3.08 -16.92 -3.06
C LYS A 407 4.19 -16.14 -3.77
N GLY A 408 4.27 -14.83 -3.51
CA GLY A 408 5.15 -13.90 -4.23
C GLY A 408 4.56 -13.34 -5.53
N THR A 409 3.24 -13.48 -5.74
CA THR A 409 2.52 -12.71 -6.75
C THR A 409 2.59 -11.21 -6.43
N LYS A 410 2.78 -10.38 -7.46
CA LYS A 410 2.70 -8.91 -7.36
C LYS A 410 1.26 -8.39 -7.47
N MET A 411 0.29 -9.27 -7.69
CA MET A 411 -1.12 -8.90 -7.71
C MET A 411 -1.63 -8.73 -6.28
N ALA A 412 -1.66 -7.48 -5.80
CA ALA A 412 -2.23 -7.12 -4.50
C ALA A 412 -3.77 -7.07 -4.57
N PHE A 413 -4.39 -8.25 -4.63
CA PHE A 413 -5.84 -8.39 -4.62
C PHE A 413 -6.26 -9.31 -3.48
N SER A 414 -7.18 -8.84 -2.63
CA SER A 414 -7.66 -9.53 -1.44
C SER A 414 -8.43 -10.83 -1.73
N GLY A 415 -8.99 -10.93 -2.94
CA GLY A 415 -9.69 -12.10 -3.45
C GLY A 415 -11.22 -11.99 -3.47
N LEU A 416 -11.87 -12.82 -4.27
CA LEU A 416 -13.32 -12.93 -4.38
C LEU A 416 -13.85 -14.01 -3.42
N ARG A 417 -14.50 -13.56 -2.34
CA ARG A 417 -15.04 -14.45 -1.28
C ARG A 417 -16.30 -15.22 -1.67
N LYS A 418 -17.03 -14.76 -2.70
CA LYS A 418 -18.31 -15.34 -3.11
C LYS A 418 -18.11 -16.22 -4.34
N GLU A 419 -18.54 -17.48 -4.25
CA GLU A 419 -18.51 -18.42 -5.36
C GLU A 419 -19.27 -17.89 -6.59
N GLN A 420 -20.41 -17.23 -6.37
CA GLN A 420 -21.17 -16.63 -7.47
C GLN A 420 -20.40 -15.52 -8.20
N ASP A 421 -19.53 -14.77 -7.51
CA ASP A 421 -18.71 -13.74 -8.13
C ASP A 421 -17.59 -14.38 -8.98
N LEU A 422 -17.04 -15.53 -8.53
CA LEU A 422 -16.04 -16.32 -9.26
C LEU A 422 -16.61 -16.93 -10.55
N ASP A 423 -17.81 -17.50 -10.48
CA ASP A 423 -18.50 -18.04 -11.66
C ASP A 423 -18.82 -16.92 -12.65
N ALA A 424 -19.32 -15.79 -12.14
CA ALA A 424 -19.69 -14.64 -12.95
C ALA A 424 -18.49 -14.03 -13.68
N ILE A 425 -17.38 -13.78 -12.98
CA ILE A 425 -16.19 -13.19 -13.60
C ILE A 425 -15.58 -14.14 -14.64
N THR A 426 -15.59 -15.44 -14.39
CA THR A 426 -15.10 -16.47 -15.34
C THR A 426 -15.96 -16.47 -16.60
N ALA A 427 -17.29 -16.45 -16.46
CA ALA A 427 -18.22 -16.34 -17.57
C ALA A 427 -17.99 -15.07 -18.40
N TYR A 428 -17.78 -13.92 -17.74
CA TYR A 428 -17.50 -12.66 -18.42
C TYR A 428 -16.17 -12.67 -19.18
N LEU A 429 -15.09 -13.14 -18.54
CA LEU A 429 -13.76 -13.21 -19.18
C LEU A 429 -13.74 -14.15 -20.39
N LYS A 430 -14.55 -15.22 -20.38
CA LYS A 430 -14.74 -16.09 -21.56
C LYS A 430 -15.54 -15.42 -22.69
N SER A 431 -16.33 -14.40 -22.38
CA SER A 431 -17.14 -13.67 -23.36
C SER A 431 -16.41 -12.50 -24.02
N VAL A 432 -15.27 -12.07 -23.48
CA VAL A 432 -14.54 -10.89 -23.95
C VAL A 432 -13.17 -11.27 -24.50
N GLY A 433 -12.85 -10.75 -25.69
CA GLY A 433 -11.49 -10.76 -26.23
C GLY A 433 -11.06 -12.03 -26.95
N ASP A 434 -11.79 -12.39 -28.02
CA ASP A 434 -11.21 -13.15 -29.14
C ASP A 434 -10.21 -12.29 -29.94
#